data_AF-Q5UEB1-F1
#
_entry.id   AF-Q5UEB1-F1
#
_cell.length_a   1.000
_cell.length_b   1.000
_cell.length_c   1.000
_cell.angle_alpha   90.00
_cell.angle_beta   90.00
_cell.angle_gamma   90.00
#
_symmetry.space_group_name_H-M   'P 1'
#
loop_
_entity.id
_entity.type
_entity.pdbx_description
1 polymer ?
#
loop_
_entity_poly.entity_id
_entity_poly.type
_entity_poly.pdbx_seq_one_letter_code
_entity_poly.pdbx_strand_id
1 'polypeptide(L)'
;YNPHWDDELLFQEARRINIAQYQHINYYEWLPIFLGWENMVKNRLIYRVKGGEYINDYDPSQDPSVLNSHATAAFRYFHSQIEGRLDLVSEIR
;
A
#
# COMPACT_ATOMS: atom_id res chain seq x y z
N TYR A 1 -3.48 -16.40 -19.90
CA TYR A 1 -3.10 -15.67 -21.13
C TYR A 1 -4.39 -15.34 -21.85
N ASN A 2 -4.66 -14.05 -22.09
CA ASN A 2 -5.89 -13.56 -22.71
C ASN A 2 -5.55 -12.94 -24.08
N PRO A 3 -5.45 -13.75 -25.15
CA PRO A 3 -5.00 -13.28 -26.47
C PRO A 3 -5.97 -12.31 -27.17
N HIS A 4 -7.18 -12.15 -26.64
CA HIS A 4 -8.24 -11.30 -27.19
C HIS A 4 -8.21 -9.88 -26.61
N TRP A 5 -7.32 -9.58 -25.67
CA TRP A 5 -7.18 -8.24 -25.11
C TRP A 5 -6.42 -7.34 -26.09
N ASP A 6 -6.91 -6.11 -26.25
CA ASP A 6 -6.14 -5.05 -26.89
C ASP A 6 -5.13 -4.44 -25.90
N ASP A 7 -4.27 -3.56 -26.42
CA ASP A 7 -3.18 -2.97 -25.65
C ASP A 7 -3.68 -2.14 -24.46
N GLU A 8 -4.81 -1.43 -24.61
CA GLU A 8 -5.39 -0.60 -23.54
C GLU A 8 -5.93 -1.47 -22.41
N LEU A 9 -6.68 -2.52 -22.74
CA LEU A 9 -7.20 -3.45 -21.73
C LEU A 9 -6.05 -4.15 -21.00
N LEU A 10 -5.02 -4.58 -21.72
CA LEU A 10 -3.83 -5.18 -21.12
C LEU A 10 -3.15 -4.21 -20.15
N PHE A 11 -2.98 -2.95 -20.54
CA PHE A 11 -2.38 -1.93 -19.69
C PHE A 11 -3.22 -1.66 -18.43
N GLN A 12 -4.53 -1.47 -18.56
CA GLN A 12 -5.40 -1.16 -17.43
C GLN A 12 -5.50 -2.33 -16.45
N GLU A 13 -5.53 -3.57 -16.94
CA GLU A 13 -5.54 -4.77 -16.10
C GLU A 13 -4.22 -4.94 -15.34
N ALA A 14 -3.09 -4.77 -16.02
CA ALA A 14 -1.77 -4.76 -15.37
C ALA A 14 -1.67 -3.64 -14.32
N ARG A 15 -2.12 -2.43 -14.66
CA ARG A 15 -2.17 -1.28 -13.73
C ARG A 15 -3.04 -1.59 -12.52
N ARG A 16 -4.22 -2.17 -12.71
CA ARG A 16 -5.15 -2.53 -11.62
C ARG A 16 -4.51 -3.54 -10.66
N ILE A 17 -3.87 -4.58 -11.19
CA ILE A 17 -3.17 -5.58 -10.39
C ILE A 17 -2.00 -4.95 -9.61
N ASN A 18 -1.18 -4.13 -10.25
CA ASN A 18 -0.06 -3.45 -9.59
C ASN A 18 -0.51 -2.50 -8.48
N ILE A 19 -1.62 -1.77 -8.68
CA ILE A 19 -2.20 -0.93 -7.62
C ILE A 19 -2.64 -1.79 -6.44
N ALA A 20 -3.30 -2.92 -6.68
CA ALA A 20 -3.72 -3.84 -5.62
C ALA A 20 -2.51 -4.43 -4.85
N GLN A 21 -1.45 -4.81 -5.55
CA GLN A 21 -0.21 -5.28 -4.94
C GLN A 21 0.45 -4.19 -4.09
N TYR A 22 0.55 -2.97 -4.61
CA TYR A 22 1.09 -1.83 -3.88
C TYR A 22 0.28 -1.52 -2.61
N GLN A 23 -1.06 -1.54 -2.71
CA GLN A 23 -1.93 -1.36 -1.55
C GLN A 23 -1.78 -2.49 -0.53
N HIS A 24 -1.65 -3.74 -0.97
CA HIS A 24 -1.42 -4.87 -0.07
C HIS A 24 -0.10 -4.72 0.72
N ILE A 25 1.00 -4.46 0.02
CA ILE A 25 2.31 -4.23 0.66
C ILE A 25 2.22 -3.07 1.66
N ASN A 26 1.58 -1.95 1.29
CA ASN A 26 1.46 -0.81 2.20
C ASN A 26 0.61 -1.12 3.43
N TYR A 27 -0.61 -1.64 3.25
CA TYR A 27 -1.58 -1.77 4.34
C TYR A 27 -1.39 -3.02 5.20
N TYR A 28 -0.95 -4.14 4.61
CA TYR A 28 -0.86 -5.42 5.30
C TYR A 28 0.57 -5.84 5.64
N GLU A 29 1.60 -5.24 5.04
CA GLU A 29 3.00 -5.55 5.37
C GLU A 29 3.69 -4.37 6.06
N TRP A 30 3.76 -3.20 5.43
CA TRP A 30 4.60 -2.08 5.90
C TRP A 30 3.97 -1.24 7.01
N LEU A 31 2.75 -0.71 6.80
CA LEU A 31 2.07 0.13 7.80
C LEU A 31 1.84 -0.58 9.14
N PRO A 32 1.52 -1.89 9.20
CA PRO A 32 1.36 -2.58 10.48
C PRO A 32 2.64 -2.63 11.32
N ILE A 33 3.82 -2.62 10.69
CA ILE A 33 5.11 -2.53 11.39
C ILE A 33 5.25 -1.16 12.08
N PHE A 34 4.80 -0.10 11.40
CA PHE A 34 4.93 1.28 11.89
C PHE A 34 3.81 1.71 12.86
N LEU A 35 2.55 1.43 12.53
CA LEU A 35 1.36 1.87 13.27
C LEU A 35 0.83 0.83 14.27
N GLY A 36 1.26 -0.42 14.14
CA GLY A 36 0.79 -1.57 14.92
C GLY A 36 -0.49 -2.17 14.34
N TRP A 37 -0.47 -3.49 14.11
CA TRP A 37 -1.60 -4.24 13.54
C TRP A 37 -2.93 -4.00 14.28
N GLU A 38 -2.95 -4.14 15.61
CA GLU A 38 -4.18 -3.97 16.39
C GLU A 38 -4.76 -2.55 16.31
N ASN A 39 -3.90 -1.52 16.21
CA ASN A 39 -4.35 -0.15 16.02
C ASN A 39 -5.00 0.03 14.66
N MET A 40 -4.43 -0.56 13.61
CA MET A 40 -5.00 -0.46 12.26
C MET A 40 -6.33 -1.21 12.14
N VAL A 41 -6.46 -2.39 12.76
CA VAL A 41 -7.74 -3.11 12.84
C VAL A 41 -8.78 -2.30 13.61
N LYS A 42 -8.43 -1.77 14.79
CA LYS A 42 -9.33 -0.96 15.62
C LYS A 42 -9.85 0.28 14.89
N ASN A 43 -9.00 0.92 14.08
CA ASN A 43 -9.36 2.11 13.31
C ASN A 43 -9.90 1.78 11.91
N ARG A 44 -10.20 0.51 11.61
CA ARG A 44 -10.79 0.06 10.34
C ARG A 44 -9.96 0.41 9.11
N LEU A 45 -8.64 0.49 9.27
CA LEU A 45 -7.68 0.69 8.17
C LEU A 45 -7.37 -0.64 7.46
N ILE A 46 -7.48 -1.75 8.19
CA ILE A 46 -7.36 -3.12 7.68
C ILE A 46 -8.33 -4.02 8.44
N TYR A 47 -8.52 -5.24 7.93
CA TYR A 47 -9.44 -6.22 8.46
C TYR A 47 -8.74 -7.56 8.67
N ARG A 48 -9.25 -8.37 9.61
CA ARG A 48 -8.80 -9.76 9.77
C ARG A 48 -9.54 -10.61 8.73
N VAL A 49 -8.87 -10.90 7.62
CA VAL A 49 -9.45 -11.64 6.49
C VAL A 49 -8.93 -13.07 6.50
N LYS A 50 -9.80 -14.06 6.31
CA LYS A 50 -9.36 -15.43 6.03
C LYS A 50 -8.99 -15.55 4.55
N GLY A 51 -8.05 -16.44 4.22
CA GLY A 51 -7.60 -16.61 2.84
C GLY A 51 -8.77 -16.85 1.87
N GLY A 52 -8.83 -16.05 0.80
CA GLY A 52 -9.87 -16.13 -0.24
C GLY A 52 -11.11 -15.28 0.01
N GLU A 53 -11.24 -14.60 1.16
CA GLU A 53 -12.34 -13.67 1.41
C GLU A 53 -11.99 -12.26 0.88
N TYR A 54 -13.01 -11.53 0.41
CA TYR A 54 -12.92 -10.15 -0.05
C TYR A 54 -13.54 -9.22 0.99
N ILE A 55 -12.93 -8.06 1.18
CA ILE A 55 -13.47 -7.00 2.04
C ILE A 55 -14.03 -5.88 1.18
N ASN A 56 -15.31 -5.57 1.38
CA ASN A 56 -15.93 -4.37 0.84
C ASN A 56 -16.08 -3.32 1.94
N ASP A 57 -15.07 -2.47 2.07
CA ASP A 57 -15.02 -1.37 3.02
C ASP A 57 -15.23 0.00 2.36
N TYR A 58 -15.68 0.02 1.11
CA TYR A 58 -16.01 1.24 0.40
C TYR A 58 -17.13 2.02 1.11
N ASP A 59 -16.85 3.27 1.41
CA ASP A 59 -17.79 4.21 1.98
C ASP A 59 -17.77 5.52 1.17
N PRO A 60 -18.84 5.83 0.41
CA PRO A 60 -18.90 7.02 -0.44
C PRO A 60 -18.94 8.33 0.34
N SER A 61 -19.11 8.28 1.67
CA SER A 61 -19.10 9.48 2.51
C SER A 61 -17.71 9.89 3.00
N GLN A 62 -16.69 9.05 2.77
CA GLN A 62 -15.30 9.36 3.14
C GLN A 62 -14.67 10.34 2.17
N ASP A 63 -13.93 11.32 2.69
CA ASP A 63 -13.08 12.21 1.90
C ASP A 63 -11.70 11.56 1.70
N PRO A 64 -11.31 11.16 0.47
CA PRO A 64 -10.03 10.54 0.21
C PRO A 64 -8.89 11.57 0.03
N SER A 65 -9.15 12.87 0.22
CA SER A 65 -8.14 13.91 0.06
C SER A 65 -7.02 13.80 1.10
N VAL A 66 -5.81 14.17 0.70
CA VAL A 66 -4.66 14.16 1.59
C VAL A 66 -4.70 15.42 2.47
N LEU A 67 -4.66 15.23 3.79
CA LEU A 67 -4.54 16.34 4.73
C LEU A 67 -3.25 17.13 4.49
N ASN A 68 -3.35 18.46 4.48
CA ASN A 68 -2.18 19.33 4.31
C ASN A 68 -1.09 19.07 5.36
N SER A 69 -1.47 18.82 6.62
CA SER A 69 -0.55 18.48 7.71
C SER A 69 0.18 17.16 7.47
N HIS A 70 -0.48 16.19 6.83
CA HIS A 70 0.14 14.92 6.44
C HIS A 70 1.20 15.16 5.35
N ALA A 71 0.83 15.85 4.27
CA ALA A 71 1.69 16.08 3.12
C ALA A 71 2.91 16.98 3.44
N THR A 72 2.75 17.98 4.31
CA THR A 72 3.77 19.01 4.53
C THR A 72 4.62 18.80 5.78
N ALA A 73 4.12 18.07 6.78
CA ALA A 73 4.80 17.88 8.06
C ALA A 73 4.90 16.41 8.46
N ALA A 74 3.79 15.74 8.77
CA ALA A 74 3.81 14.45 9.46
C ALA A 74 4.55 13.36 8.66
N PHE A 75 4.32 13.26 7.36
CA PHE A 75 4.95 12.22 6.54
C PHE A 75 6.46 12.45 6.32
N ARG A 76 6.98 13.64 6.64
CA ARG A 76 8.42 13.92 6.64
C ARG A 76 9.16 13.30 7.83
N TYR A 77 8.46 12.66 8.77
CA TYR A 77 9.08 11.84 9.82
C TYR A 77 10.15 10.90 9.26
N PHE A 78 9.90 10.30 8.09
CA PHE A 78 10.82 9.37 7.44
C PHE A 78 12.13 9.99 6.96
N HIS A 79 12.26 11.32 6.89
CA HIS A 79 13.58 11.95 6.68
C HIS A 79 14.55 11.66 7.84
N SER A 80 14.04 11.43 9.06
CA SER A 80 14.87 11.03 10.21
C SER A 80 15.33 9.57 10.16
N GLN A 81 14.74 8.75 9.28
CA GLN A 81 15.05 7.33 9.11
C GLN A 81 16.11 7.09 8.02
N ILE A 82 16.64 8.14 7.42
CA ILE A 82 17.67 8.05 6.39
C ILE A 82 19.02 7.87 7.09
N GLU A 83 19.62 6.68 6.95
CA GLU A 83 20.90 6.28 7.58
C GLU A 83 22.12 7.14 7.18
N GLY A 84 22.01 7.92 6.09
CA GLY A 84 23.09 8.81 5.63
C GLY A 84 24.29 8.10 4.97
N ARG A 85 24.28 6.76 4.93
CA ARG A 85 25.27 5.92 4.25
C ARG A 85 24.57 4.85 3.41
N LEU A 86 25.13 4.58 2.23
CA LEU A 86 24.67 3.52 1.33
C LEU A 86 25.79 2.50 1.16
N ASP A 87 25.53 1.25 1.56
CA ASP A 87 26.43 0.12 1.35
C ASP A 87 25.90 -0.75 0.21
N LEU A 88 26.74 -1.01 -0.80
CA LEU A 88 26.42 -1.88 -1.92
C LEU A 88 26.85 -3.31 -1.58
N VAL A 89 25.91 -4.25 -1.60
CA VAL A 89 26.18 -5.68 -1.39
C VAL A 89 26.00 -6.40 -2.71
N SER A 90 27.03 -7.13 -3.15
CA SER A 90 26.94 -8.02 -4.31
C SER A 90 26.32 -9.35 -3.90
N GLU A 91 25.36 -9.86 -4.67
CA GLU A 91 24.93 -11.25 -4.53
C GLU A 91 26.09 -12.19 -4.90
N ILE A 92 26.39 -13.15 -4.01
CA ILE A 92 27.21 -14.29 -4.37
C ILE A 92 26.29 -15.23 -5.16
N ARG A 93 26.52 -15.31 -6.46
CA ARG A 93 25.81 -16.25 -7.34
C ARG A 93 26.44 -17.63 -7.31
#